data_AF-A0A2D6QWC0-F1
#
_entry.id   AF-A0A2D6QWC0-F1
#
_cell.length_a   1.000
_cell.length_b   1.000
_cell.length_c   1.000
_cell.angle_alpha   90.00
_cell.angle_beta   90.00
_cell.angle_gamma   90.00
#
_symmetry.space_group_name_H-M   'P 1'
#
loop_
_entity.id
_entity.type
_entity.pdbx_description
1 polymer ?
#
loop_
_entity_poly.entity_id
_entity_poly.type
_entity_poly.pdbx_seq_one_letter_code
_entity_poly.pdbx_strand_id
1 'polypeptide(L)' 'DFLEKHLKKVVKFIENKSDVEILAIGIGHDVSRYYNKAIKITDVQELGDVMISQLTGLFENKKKLH' A
#
# COMPACT_ATOMS: atom_id res chain seq x y z
N ASP A 1 10.17 20.26 2.71
CA ASP A 1 9.39 19.78 3.87
C ASP A 1 7.88 19.97 3.84
N PHE A 2 7.30 20.79 2.95
CA PHE A 2 5.83 20.92 2.91
C PHE A 2 5.14 19.70 2.30
N LEU A 3 5.61 19.25 1.13
CA LEU A 3 5.04 18.12 0.38
C LEU A 3 5.08 16.81 1.18
N GLU A 4 6.20 16.52 1.84
CA GLU A 4 6.34 15.32 2.67
C GLU A 4 5.35 15.33 3.85
N LYS A 5 5.26 16.44 4.57
CA LYS A 5 4.33 16.60 5.71
C LYS A 5 2.88 16.50 5.24
N HIS A 6 2.58 17.09 4.09
CA HIS A 6 1.25 17.01 3.49
C HIS A 6 0.89 15.58 3.09
N LEU A 7 1.80 14.87 2.40
CA LEU A 7 1.59 13.47 2.02
C LEU A 7 1.33 12.59 3.24
N LYS A 8 2.18 12.67 4.27
CA LYS A 8 1.97 11.93 5.53
C LYS A 8 0.63 12.24 6.17
N LYS A 9 0.19 13.51 6.15
CA LYS A 9 -1.10 13.93 6.71
C LYS A 9 -2.28 13.35 5.92
N VAL A 10 -2.21 13.37 4.59
CA VAL A 10 -3.27 12.84 3.71
C VAL A 10 -3.36 11.32 3.85
N VAL A 11 -2.24 10.60 3.80
CA VAL A 11 -2.22 9.14 3.97
C VAL A 11 -2.82 8.75 5.32
N LYS A 12 -2.35 9.36 6.41
CA LYS A 12 -2.92 9.13 7.74
C LYS A 12 -4.41 9.48 7.84
N PHE A 13 -4.87 10.51 7.13
CA PHE A 13 -6.28 10.85 7.10
C PHE A 13 -7.11 9.73 6.47
N ILE A 14 -6.66 9.19 5.33
CA ILE A 14 -7.38 8.10 4.65
C ILE A 14 -7.35 6.82 5.49
N GLU A 15 -6.18 6.43 6.01
CA GLU A 15 -6.00 5.22 6.83
C GLU A 15 -6.83 5.21 8.12
N ASN A 16 -7.09 6.37 8.73
CA ASN A 16 -7.80 6.45 10.02
C ASN A 16 -9.27 6.84 9.94
N LYS A 17 -9.72 7.44 8.82
CA LYS A 17 -11.07 8.02 8.72
C LYS A 17 -11.92 7.43 7.61
N SER A 18 -11.43 6.42 6.89
CA SER A 18 -12.19 5.76 5.84
C SER A 18 -12.12 4.26 5.99
N ASP A 19 -13.13 3.55 5.48
CA ASP A 19 -13.11 2.09 5.31
C ASP A 19 -12.19 1.64 4.17
N VAL A 20 -11.32 2.54 3.68
CA VAL A 20 -10.40 2.29 2.57
C VAL A 20 -9.06 1.84 3.12
N GLU A 21 -8.60 0.69 2.65
CA GLU A 21 -7.23 0.22 2.86
C GLU A 21 -6.30 0.79 1.78
N ILE A 22 -5.17 1.35 2.19
CA ILE A 22 -4.12 1.80 1.28
C ILE A 22 -2.92 0.85 1.35
N LEU A 23 -2.42 0.44 0.18
CA LEU A 23 -1.15 -0.24 0.01
C LEU A 23 -0.29 0.55 -1.00
N ALA A 24 0.95 0.85 -0.65
CA ALA A 24 1.89 1.52 -1.55
C ALA A 24 2.91 0.55 -2.15
N ILE A 25 3.22 0.69 -3.43
CA ILE A 25 4.30 -0.04 -4.11
C ILE A 25 5.36 0.97 -4.57
N GLY A 26 6.53 0.93 -3.93
CA GLY A 26 7.68 1.76 -4.27
C GLY A 26 8.64 1.01 -5.20
N ILE A 27 8.87 1.52 -6.41
CA ILE A 27 9.82 0.93 -7.37
C ILE A 27 11.18 1.60 -7.19
N GLY A 28 12.20 0.83 -6.83
CA GLY A 28 13.57 1.31 -6.63
C GLY A 28 13.76 2.21 -5.40
N HIS A 29 12.72 2.46 -4.59
CA HIS A 29 12.80 3.29 -3.40
C HIS A 29 11.83 2.83 -2.31
N ASP A 30 12.19 3.13 -1.06
CA ASP A 30 11.35 2.80 0.09
C ASP A 30 10.30 3.89 0.34
N VAL A 31 9.04 3.47 0.44
CA VAL A 31 7.87 4.32 0.69
C VAL A 31 7.22 4.06 2.05
N SER A 32 7.75 3.12 2.85
CA SER A 32 7.24 2.78 4.20
C SER A 32 7.23 3.96 5.18
N ARG A 33 8.04 4.99 4.93
CA ARG A 33 8.03 6.26 5.67
C ARG A 33 6.73 7.06 5.55
N TYR A 34 5.88 6.74 4.57
CA TYR A 34 4.65 7.50 4.25
C TYR A 34 3.38 6.68 4.41
N TYR A 35 3.45 5.35 4.29
CA TYR A 35 2.31 4.44 4.24
C TYR A 35 2.50 3.31 5.25
N ASN A 36 1.45 2.93 5.98
CA ASN A 36 1.56 1.84 6.96
C ASN A 36 1.73 0.47 6.28
N LYS A 37 1.11 0.29 5.11
CA LYS A 37 1.30 -0.89 4.27
C LYS A 37 2.05 -0.48 3.01
N ALA A 38 3.28 -0.95 2.88
CA ALA A 38 4.16 -0.61 1.78
C ALA A 38 4.98 -1.83 1.34
N ILE A 39 5.18 -1.94 0.02
CA ILE A 39 6.03 -2.94 -0.62
C ILE A 39 7.05 -2.18 -1.46
N LYS A 40 8.29 -2.64 -1.42
CA LYS A 40 9.33 -2.17 -2.31
C LYS A 40 9.61 -3.24 -3.34
N ILE A 41 9.62 -2.87 -4.61
CA ILE A 41 10.11 -3.72 -5.70
C ILE A 41 11.38 -3.11 -6.29
N THR A 42 12.22 -3.94 -6.87
CA THR A 42 13.46 -3.45 -7.51
C THR A 42 13.22 -2.96 -8.93
N ASP A 43 12.43 -3.70 -9.71
CA ASP A 43 12.14 -3.40 -11.11
C ASP A 43 10.62 -3.33 -11.38
N VAL A 44 10.22 -2.58 -12.42
CA VAL A 44 8.83 -2.51 -12.90
C VAL A 44 8.32 -3.86 -13.42
N GLN A 45 9.20 -4.75 -13.89
CA GLN A 45 8.80 -6.09 -14.33
C GLN A 45 8.16 -6.91 -13.19
N GLU A 46 8.53 -6.64 -11.93
CA GLU A 46 7.96 -7.31 -10.75
C GLU A 46 6.57 -6.78 -10.37
N LEU A 47 6.13 -5.66 -10.96
CA LEU A 47 4.88 -5.00 -10.58
C LEU A 47 3.66 -5.91 -10.79
N GLY A 48 3.63 -6.64 -11.90
CA GLY A 48 2.51 -7.54 -12.23
C GLY A 48 2.34 -8.64 -11.19
N ASP A 49 3.43 -9.33 -10.85
CA ASP A 49 3.43 -10.41 -9.88
C ASP A 49 3.03 -9.91 -8.47
N VAL A 50 3.56 -8.76 -8.06
CA VAL A 50 3.21 -8.14 -6.78
C VAL A 50 1.74 -7.74 -6.75
N MET A 51 1.21 -7.11 -7.81
CA MET A 51 -0.21 -6.74 -7.87
C MET A 51 -1.11 -7.97 -7.76
N ILE A 52 -0.80 -9.06 -8.45
CA ILE A 52 -1.56 -10.30 -8.39
C ILE A 52 -1.48 -10.90 -6.98
N SER A 53 -0.30 -10.96 -6.37
CA SER A 53 -0.11 -11.48 -5.01
C SER A 53 -0.95 -10.71 -3.98
N GLN A 54 -0.93 -9.38 -4.06
CA GLN A 54 -1.71 -8.53 -3.16
C GLN A 54 -3.20 -8.70 -3.36
N LEU A 55 -3.65 -8.78 -4.62
CA LEU A 55 -5.06 -9.02 -4.93
C LEU A 55 -5.52 -10.40 -4.42
N THR A 56 -4.74 -11.44 -4.62
CA THR A 56 -5.03 -12.79 -4.11
C THR A 56 -5.16 -12.79 -2.57
N GLY A 57 -4.24 -12.12 -1.87
CA GLY A 57 -4.30 -12.00 -0.40
C GLY A 57 -5.59 -11.32 0.11
N LEU A 58 -6.14 -10.36 -0.63
CA LEU A 58 -7.42 -9.74 -0.29
C LEU A 58 -8.59 -10.73 -0.34
N PHE A 59 -8.57 -11.69 -1.26
CA PHE A 59 -9.64 -12.70 -1.40
C PHE A 59 -9.51 -13.87 -0.44
N GLU A 60 -8.29 -14.24 -0.05
CA GLU A 60 -8.07 -15.27 0.97
C GLU A 60 -8.60 -14.83 2.34
N ASN A 61 -8.41 -13.56 2.70
CA ASN A 61 -8.92 -12.97 3.94
C ASN A 61 -10.46 -12.95 4.03
N LYS A 62 -11.17 -12.97 2.89
CA LYS A 62 -12.65 -12.95 2.84
C LYS A 62 -13.30 -14.34 2.89
N LYS A 63 -12.54 -15.44 2.82
CA LYS A 63 -13.08 -16.81 2.91
C LYS A 63 -13.48 -17.25 4.32
N LYS A 64 -13.34 -16.40 5.34
CA LYS A 64 -13.97 -16.59 6.66
C LYS A 64 -15.34 -15.91 6.72
N LEU A 65 -16.26 -16.31 5.85
CA LEU A 65 -17.68 -16.21 6.18
C LEU A 65 -18.19 -17.64 6.37
N HIS A 66 -18.61 -17.92 7.61
CA HIS A 66 -19.30 -19.15 8.00
C HIS A 66 -20.59 -19.35 7.20
#